data_AF-A0A526ZGW2-F1
#
_entry.id   AF-A0A526ZGW2-F1
#
_cell.length_a   1.000
_cell.length_b   1.000
_cell.length_c   1.000
_cell.angle_alpha   90.00
_cell.angle_beta   90.00
_cell.angle_gamma   90.00
#
_symmetry.space_group_name_H-M   'P 1'
#
loop_
_entity.id
_entity.type
_entity.pdbx_description
1 polymer ?
#
loop_
_entity_poly.entity_id
_entity_poly.type
_entity_poly.pdbx_seq_one_letter_code
_entity_poly.pdbx_strand_id
1 'polypeptide(L)' 'TVHANSARSALYRIEQLAQEAVVTVPRRLIAEAIDLIVFIAGRGSSRHIDAIAEVTGLDGSGDYAVAPLTLSQLQQL' A
#
# COMPACT_ATOMS: atom_id res chain seq x y z
N THR A 1 -2.59 5.84 9.42
CA THR A 1 -2.57 6.31 8.02
C THR A 1 -1.20 6.87 7.72
N VAL A 2 -0.76 6.85 6.47
CA VAL A 2 0.55 7.39 6.06
C VAL A 2 0.35 8.36 4.90
N HIS A 3 1.13 9.44 4.86
CA HIS A 3 1.15 10.34 3.72
C HIS A 3 1.96 9.70 2.59
N ALA A 4 1.30 9.51 1.46
CA ALA A 4 1.84 8.88 0.26
C ALA A 4 1.17 9.49 -0.97
N ASN A 5 1.79 9.31 -2.14
CA ASN A 5 1.30 9.83 -3.42
C ASN A 5 0.57 8.78 -4.26
N SER A 6 0.46 7.54 -3.76
CA SER A 6 -0.22 6.40 -4.37
C SER A 6 -0.29 5.25 -3.36
N ALA A 7 -1.06 4.21 -3.68
CA ALA A 7 -1.07 2.98 -2.88
C ALA A 7 0.33 2.34 -2.77
N ARG A 8 1.04 2.15 -3.89
CA ARG A 8 2.39 1.55 -3.88
C ARG A 8 3.39 2.40 -3.09
N SER A 9 3.38 3.73 -3.25
CA SER A 9 4.32 4.60 -2.52
C SER A 9 4.08 4.63 -1.01
N ALA A 10 2.88 4.25 -0.55
CA ALA A 10 2.62 4.08 0.88
C ALA A 10 3.49 2.98 1.48
N LEU A 11 3.69 1.86 0.77
CA LEU A 11 4.55 0.77 1.23
C LEU A 11 6.01 1.21 1.33
N TYR A 12 6.52 1.95 0.34
CA TYR A 12 7.87 2.55 0.44
C TYR A 12 7.98 3.51 1.63
N ARG A 13 6.92 4.26 1.94
CA ARG A 13 6.94 5.15 3.11
C ARG A 13 6.99 4.35 4.42
N ILE A 14 6.30 3.21 4.49
CA ILE A 14 6.41 2.27 5.62
C ILE A 14 7.84 1.73 5.74
N GLU A 15 8.49 1.36 4.63
CA GLU A 15 9.89 0.95 4.67
C GLU A 15 10.80 2.05 5.23
N GLN A 16 10.65 3.29 4.76
CA GLN A 16 11.44 4.42 5.24
C GLN A 16 11.25 4.65 6.75
N LEU A 17 10.02 4.53 7.25
CA LEU A 17 9.75 4.64 8.69
C LEU A 17 10.39 3.47 9.47
N ALA A 18 10.38 2.26 8.92
CA ALA A 18 11.04 1.12 9.54
C ALA A 18 12.57 1.31 9.58
N GLN A 19 13.17 1.91 8.55
CA GLN A 19 14.62 2.20 8.49
C GLN A 19 15.10 3.14 9.58
N GLU A 20 14.22 3.94 10.18
CA GLU A 20 14.57 4.77 11.34
C GLU A 20 14.92 3.91 12.58
N ALA A 21 14.47 2.65 12.63
CA ALA A 21 14.67 1.74 13.75
C ALA A 21 15.53 0.51 13.43
N VAL A 22 15.62 0.09 12.16
CA VAL A 22 16.36 -1.12 11.76
C VAL A 22 17.25 -0.88 10.54
N VAL A 23 18.39 -1.58 10.50
CA VAL A 23 19.35 -1.46 9.39
C VAL A 23 18.83 -2.11 8.10
N THR A 24 18.19 -3.28 8.23
CA THR A 24 17.61 -4.00 7.08
C THR A 24 16.10 -4.07 7.25
N VAL A 25 15.38 -3.52 6.28
CA VAL A 25 13.91 -3.53 6.29
C VAL A 25 13.40 -4.92 5.92
N PRO A 26 12.52 -5.52 6.75
CA PRO A 26 11.91 -6.80 6.41
C PRO A 26 10.74 -6.62 5.43
N ARG A 27 11.03 -6.30 4.16
CA ARG A 27 10.03 -6.00 3.11
C ARG A 27 8.97 -7.11 2.96
N ARG A 28 9.38 -8.38 3.07
CA ARG A 28 8.47 -9.53 3.02
C ARG A 28 7.45 -9.50 4.16
N LEU A 29 7.88 -9.22 5.39
CA LEU A 29 6.94 -9.10 6.53
C LEU A 29 5.99 -7.93 6.36
N ILE A 30 6.46 -6.81 5.80
CA ILE A 30 5.58 -5.67 5.48
C ILE A 30 4.51 -6.10 4.46
N ALA A 31 4.92 -6.80 3.40
CA ALA A 31 4.01 -7.27 2.36
C ALA A 31 3.01 -8.32 2.85
N GLU A 32 3.39 -9.15 3.82
CA GLU A 32 2.51 -10.15 4.46
C GLU A 32 1.58 -9.52 5.51
N ALA A 33 1.96 -8.39 6.11
CA ALA A 33 1.19 -7.74 7.18
C ALA A 33 0.15 -6.74 6.69
N ILE A 34 0.20 -6.35 5.41
CA ILE A 34 -0.69 -5.36 4.82
C ILE A 34 -1.42 -6.02 3.67
N ASP A 35 -2.71 -6.33 3.84
CA ASP A 35 -3.50 -6.95 2.78
C ASP A 35 -4.05 -5.91 1.78
N LEU A 36 -4.50 -4.76 2.30
CA LEU A 36 -5.23 -3.75 1.54
C LEU A 36 -4.73 -2.33 1.81
N ILE A 37 -4.74 -1.51 0.76
CA ILE A 37 -4.42 -0.09 0.81
C ILE A 37 -5.56 0.71 0.19
N VAL A 38 -6.15 1.60 0.98
CA VAL A 38 -7.12 2.60 0.50
C VAL A 38 -6.40 3.93 0.31
N PHE A 39 -6.21 4.33 -0.94
CA PHE A 39 -5.61 5.62 -1.28
C PHE A 39 -6.70 6.69 -1.38
N ILE A 40 -6.55 7.74 -0.56
CA ILE A 40 -7.50 8.83 -0.47
C ILE A 40 -6.84 10.09 -1.04
N ALA A 41 -7.42 10.63 -2.11
CA ALA A 41 -6.96 11.85 -2.77
C ALA A 41 -7.92 13.02 -2.53
N GLY A 42 -7.54 14.21 -3.01
CA GLY A 42 -8.29 15.44 -2.81
C GLY A 42 -8.10 16.07 -1.42
N ARG A 43 -8.75 17.21 -1.20
CA ARG A 43 -8.67 17.96 0.07
C ARG A 43 -10.03 18.55 0.43
N GLY A 44 -10.31 18.69 1.72
CA GLY A 44 -11.59 19.24 2.18
C GLY A 44 -12.76 18.43 1.62
N SER A 45 -13.71 19.12 0.97
CA SER A 45 -14.91 18.51 0.37
C SER A 45 -14.64 17.69 -0.90
N SER A 46 -13.48 17.85 -1.56
CA SER A 46 -13.11 17.03 -2.72
C SER A 46 -12.42 15.72 -2.35
N ARG A 47 -12.35 15.39 -1.06
CA ARG A 47 -11.71 14.16 -0.56
C ARG A 47 -12.50 12.93 -0.99
N HIS A 48 -11.84 12.00 -1.68
CA HIS A 48 -12.47 10.79 -2.20
C HIS A 48 -11.48 9.62 -2.20
N ILE A 49 -12.01 8.39 -2.24
CA ILE A 49 -11.21 7.20 -2.47
C ILE A 49 -10.83 7.21 -3.95
N ASP A 50 -9.53 7.34 -4.22
CA ASP A 50 -8.98 7.38 -5.58
C ASP A 50 -8.58 5.97 -6.05
N ALA A 51 -8.10 5.13 -5.13
CA ALA A 51 -7.83 3.73 -5.41
C ALA A 51 -8.00 2.84 -4.16
N ILE A 52 -8.38 1.59 -4.38
CA ILE A 52 -8.22 0.51 -3.41
C ILE A 52 -7.36 -0.55 -4.08
N ALA A 53 -6.30 -0.98 -3.41
CA ALA A 53 -5.37 -1.96 -3.94
C ALA A 53 -5.08 -3.06 -2.94
N GLU A 54 -4.94 -4.28 -3.44
CA GLU A 54 -4.47 -5.45 -2.72
C GLU A 54 -2.95 -5.53 -2.83
N VAL A 55 -2.29 -5.91 -1.74
CA VAL A 55 -0.87 -6.24 -1.73
C VAL A 55 -0.75 -7.75 -1.75
N THR A 56 -0.15 -8.29 -2.81
CA THR A 56 -0.09 -9.75 -3.03
C THR A 56 1.29 -10.31 -2.71
N GLY A 57 2.10 -9.57 -1.94
CA GLY A 57 3.47 -9.93 -1.61
C GLY A 57 4.52 -9.12 -2.38
N LEU A 58 5.61 -9.79 -2.76
CA LEU A 58 6.70 -9.23 -3.57
C LEU A 58 6.74 -9.90 -4.95
N ASP A 59 7.10 -9.15 -5.99
CA ASP A 59 7.27 -9.64 -7.35
C ASP A 59 8.65 -10.30 -7.57
N GLY A 60 8.90 -10.78 -8.79
CA GLY A 60 10.16 -11.45 -9.16
C GLY A 60 11.41 -10.56 -9.10
N SER A 61 11.24 -9.24 -9.03
CA SER A 61 12.32 -8.28 -8.81
C SER A 61 12.54 -7.95 -7.32
N GLY A 62 11.68 -8.48 -6.45
CA GLY A 62 11.66 -8.20 -5.03
C GLY A 62 10.96 -6.88 -4.67
N ASP A 63 10.22 -6.26 -5.60
CA ASP A 63 9.41 -5.08 -5.33
C ASP A 63 7.98 -5.44 -4.90
N TYR A 64 7.22 -4.51 -4.34
CA TYR A 64 5.84 -4.80 -3.92
C TYR A 64 4.93 -5.09 -5.11
N ALA A 65 4.33 -6.29 -5.09
CA ALA A 65 3.25 -6.66 -5.96
C ALA A 65 1.94 -6.04 -5.42
N VAL A 66 1.38 -5.11 -6.18
CA VAL A 66 0.17 -4.37 -5.80
C VAL A 66 -0.79 -4.38 -6.98
N ALA A 67 -2.02 -4.83 -6.75
CA ALA A 67 -3.05 -4.94 -7.76
C ALA A 67 -4.25 -4.04 -7.41
N PRO A 68 -4.75 -3.21 -8.33
CA PRO A 68 -5.97 -2.45 -8.08
C PRO A 68 -7.16 -3.40 -7.96
N LEU A 69 -8.01 -3.15 -6.97
CA LEU A 69 -9.27 -3.88 -6.81
C LEU A 69 -10.39 -3.17 -7.54
N THR A 70 -11.11 -3.94 -8.34
CA THR A 70 -12.35 -3.52 -8.97
C THR A 70 -13.51 -3.55 -7.98
N LEU A 71 -14.58 -2.81 -8.27
CA LEU A 71 -15.79 -2.82 -7.43
C LEU A 71 -16.38 -4.22 -7.26
N SER A 72 -16.36 -5.05 -8.31
CA SER A 72 -16.87 -6.42 -8.22
C SER A 72 -16.03 -7.30 -7.29
N GLN A 73 -14.70 -7.13 -7.27
CA GLN A 73 -13.84 -7.84 -6.32
C GLN A 73 -14.09 -7.38 -4.88
N LEU A 74 -14.29 -6.08 -4.66
CA LEU A 74 -14.58 -5.54 -3.33
C LEU A 74 -15.92 -6.02 -2.76
N GLN A 75 -16.90 -6.30 -3.60
CA GLN A 75 -18.20 -6.84 -3.18
C GLN A 75 -18.14 -8.32 -2.75
N GLN A 76 -17.03 -8.99 -3.02
CA GLN A 76 -16.81 -10.41 -2.73
C GLN A 76 -15.90 -10.65 -1.51
N LEU A 77 -15.36 -9.59 -0.91
CA LEU A 77 -14.64 -9.61 0.36
C LEU A 77 -15.62 -9.72 1.53
#